data_AF-R7HBC5-F1
#
_entry.id   AF-R7HBC5-F1
#
_cell.length_a   1.000
_cell.length_b   1.000
_cell.length_c   1.000
_cell.angle_alpha   90.00
_cell.angle_beta   90.00
_cell.angle_gamma   90.00
#
_symmetry.space_group_name_H-M   'P 1'
#
loop_
_entity.id
_entity.type
_entity.pdbx_description
1 polymer ?
#
loop_
_entity_poly.entity_id
_entity_poly.type
_entity_poly.pdbx_seq_one_letter_code
_entity_poly.pdbx_strand_id
1 'polypeptide(L)'
;MRKSMDTAGAAEWSIDMADCKKVQKMIGKFDHGQLDIKQEEFFIQHVESCKDCREEFEIYYIVAYGLSEDENTAVVAKCYQKLVEQYDFKGLVELKLKNSRAKLEKLKSWNRFVRLCWYVANLCMLLTLILWIIIRYY
;
A
#
# COMPACT_ATOMS: atom_id res chain seq x y z
N MET A 1 25.55 1.69 -23.65
CA MET A 1 25.47 0.47 -24.47
C MET A 1 24.09 -0.13 -24.32
N ARG A 2 23.33 -0.21 -25.42
CA ARG A 2 22.03 -0.88 -25.50
C ARG A 2 22.30 -2.37 -25.74
N LYS A 3 21.82 -3.25 -24.87
CA LYS A 3 21.81 -4.69 -25.12
C LYS A 3 20.37 -5.19 -25.04
N SER A 4 19.84 -5.51 -26.21
CA SER A 4 18.63 -6.32 -26.37
C SER A 4 18.99 -7.78 -26.10
N MET A 5 18.14 -8.50 -25.38
CA MET A 5 18.16 -9.96 -25.34
C MET A 5 16.73 -10.44 -25.09
N ASP A 6 16.20 -11.17 -26.06
CA ASP A 6 14.85 -11.73 -26.05
C ASP A 6 14.80 -13.00 -25.20
N THR A 7 13.82 -13.15 -24.30
CA THR A 7 13.26 -14.45 -23.91
C THR A 7 11.84 -14.30 -23.36
N ALA A 8 10.97 -15.22 -23.79
CA ALA A 8 9.56 -15.28 -23.50
C ALA A 8 9.20 -15.52 -22.01
N GLY A 9 8.08 -14.93 -21.59
CA GLY A 9 7.13 -15.58 -20.67
C GLY A 9 7.42 -15.48 -19.17
N ALA A 10 7.26 -14.30 -18.57
CA ALA A 10 6.52 -14.06 -17.31
C ALA A 10 6.80 -12.62 -16.83
N ALA A 11 5.82 -11.73 -17.03
CA ALA A 11 5.68 -10.43 -16.37
C ALA A 11 6.99 -9.70 -16.02
N GLU A 12 7.66 -9.20 -17.06
CA GLU A 12 8.80 -8.29 -16.94
C GLU A 12 8.29 -6.94 -16.42
N TRP A 13 8.41 -6.72 -15.11
CA TRP A 13 8.20 -5.42 -14.50
C TRP A 13 9.39 -4.54 -14.86
N SER A 14 9.40 -4.05 -16.10
CA SER A 14 10.26 -2.96 -16.50
C SER A 14 9.97 -1.79 -15.57
N ILE A 15 10.99 -1.36 -14.82
CA ILE A 15 10.93 -0.16 -13.99
C ILE A 15 10.89 1.01 -14.96
N ASP A 16 9.69 1.39 -15.38
CA ASP A 16 9.48 2.47 -16.33
C ASP A 16 9.84 3.81 -15.67
N MET A 17 10.75 4.56 -16.30
CA MET A 17 11.16 5.90 -15.85
C MET A 17 9.97 6.86 -15.68
N ALA A 18 8.88 6.64 -16.44
CA ALA A 18 7.64 7.40 -16.32
C ALA A 18 6.91 7.13 -14.99
N ASP A 19 6.98 5.89 -14.50
CA ASP A 19 6.39 5.50 -13.21
C ASP A 19 7.20 6.03 -12.03
N CYS A 20 8.53 6.13 -12.16
CA CYS A 20 9.37 6.72 -11.12
C CYS A 20 8.95 8.17 -10.80
N LYS A 21 8.80 9.01 -11.83
CA LYS A 21 8.36 10.42 -11.63
C LYS A 21 6.98 10.53 -11.00
N LYS A 22 6.08 9.59 -11.32
CA LYS A 22 4.74 9.54 -10.74
C LYS A 22 4.82 9.16 -9.26
N VAL A 23 5.61 8.15 -8.92
CA VAL A 23 5.84 7.66 -7.55
C VAL A 23 6.50 8.71 -6.68
N GLN A 24 7.54 9.39 -7.18
CA GLN A 24 8.19 10.49 -6.49
C GLN A 24 7.19 11.59 -6.07
N LYS A 25 6.25 11.96 -6.96
CA LYS A 25 5.19 12.94 -6.66
C LYS A 25 4.15 12.44 -5.64
N MET A 26 4.05 11.13 -5.43
CA MET A 26 3.12 10.53 -4.47
C MET A 26 3.71 10.44 -3.05
N ILE A 27 5.02 10.64 -2.87
CA ILE A 27 5.71 10.51 -1.58
C ILE A 27 5.04 11.33 -0.47
N GLY A 28 4.84 12.64 -0.66
CA GLY A 28 4.21 13.48 0.37
C GLY A 28 2.77 13.07 0.67
N LYS A 29 2.00 12.68 -0.35
CA LYS A 29 0.63 12.18 -0.16
C LYS A 29 0.61 10.85 0.61
N PHE A 30 1.56 9.96 0.33
CA PHE A 30 1.73 8.72 1.06
C PHE A 30 2.08 9.00 2.52
N ASP A 31 3.01 9.93 2.77
CA ASP A 31 3.46 10.30 4.11
C ASP A 31 2.30 10.75 5.01
N HIS A 32 1.40 11.57 4.46
CA HIS A 32 0.19 12.07 5.11
C HIS A 32 -1.02 11.12 5.06
N GLY A 33 -0.89 9.93 4.47
CA GLY A 33 -1.99 8.97 4.35
C GLY A 33 -3.15 9.43 3.45
N GLN A 34 -2.86 10.23 2.43
CA GLN A 34 -3.84 10.82 1.50
C GLN A 34 -3.97 10.06 0.17
N LEU A 35 -3.31 8.90 0.04
CA LEU A 35 -3.45 8.05 -1.14
C LEU A 35 -4.67 7.15 -1.02
N ASP A 36 -5.35 6.91 -2.14
CA ASP A 36 -6.35 5.85 -2.23
C ASP A 36 -5.69 4.46 -2.12
N ILE A 37 -6.44 3.45 -1.69
CA ILE A 37 -5.98 2.07 -1.49
C ILE A 37 -5.23 1.54 -2.73
N LYS A 38 -5.75 1.82 -3.94
CA LYS A 38 -5.11 1.39 -5.19
C LYS A 38 -3.80 2.14 -5.48
N GLN A 39 -3.76 3.42 -5.15
CA GLN A 39 -2.59 4.26 -5.35
C GLN A 39 -1.48 3.91 -4.34
N GLU A 40 -1.86 3.67 -3.09
CA GLU A 40 -0.97 3.25 -2.02
C GLU A 40 -0.34 1.88 -2.34
N GLU A 41 -1.14 0.93 -2.85
CA GLU A 41 -0.62 -0.36 -3.31
C GLU A 41 0.40 -0.22 -4.44
N PHE A 42 0.09 0.57 -5.47
CA PHE A 42 1.00 0.84 -6.59
C PHE A 42 2.29 1.52 -6.11
N PHE A 43 2.17 2.51 -5.22
CA PHE A 43 3.32 3.21 -4.63
C PHE A 43 4.25 2.24 -3.91
N ILE A 44 3.72 1.44 -2.97
CA ILE A 44 4.52 0.48 -2.20
C ILE A 44 5.21 -0.53 -3.11
N GLN A 45 4.48 -1.06 -4.09
CA GLN A 45 5.01 -2.07 -5.00
C GLN A 45 6.16 -1.54 -5.86
N HIS A 46 6.06 -0.30 -6.32
CA HIS A 46 7.13 0.32 -7.11
C HIS A 46 8.33 0.71 -6.24
N VAL A 47 8.13 1.31 -5.06
CA VAL A 47 9.24 1.70 -4.17
C VAL A 47 10.01 0.47 -3.66
N GLU A 48 9.35 -0.67 -3.49
CA GLU A 48 10.03 -1.89 -3.11
C GLU A 48 10.89 -2.48 -4.23
N SER A 49 10.47 -2.35 -5.50
CA SER A 49 11.20 -2.88 -6.67
C SER A 49 12.21 -1.90 -7.27
N CYS A 50 12.04 -0.59 -7.06
CA CYS A 50 12.89 0.46 -7.62
C CYS A 50 13.80 1.09 -6.56
N LYS A 51 15.11 0.89 -6.71
CA LYS A 51 16.13 1.46 -5.82
C LYS A 51 16.10 2.99 -5.82
N ASP A 52 15.99 3.61 -7.00
CA ASP A 52 16.00 5.07 -7.13
C ASP A 52 14.82 5.70 -6.38
N CYS A 53 13.61 5.15 -6.54
CA CYS A 53 12.43 5.66 -5.82
C CYS A 53 12.50 5.41 -4.32
N ARG A 54 13.22 4.37 -3.87
CA ARG A 54 13.48 4.14 -2.44
C ARG A 54 14.43 5.19 -1.89
N GLU A 55 15.53 5.46 -2.58
CA GLU A 55 16.51 6.48 -2.18
C GLU A 55 15.86 7.86 -2.12
N GLU A 56 15.01 8.21 -3.09
CA GLU A 56 14.23 9.46 -3.08
C GLU A 56 13.28 9.56 -1.88
N PHE A 57 12.69 8.44 -1.46
CA PHE A 57 11.84 8.42 -0.27
C PHE A 57 12.64 8.55 1.04
N GLU A 58 13.86 8.01 1.08
CA GLU A 58 14.80 8.24 2.19
C GLU A 58 15.22 9.72 2.24
N ILE A 59 15.57 10.31 1.10
CA ILE A 59 15.92 11.74 0.96
C ILE A 59 14.76 12.63 1.42
N TYR A 60 13.52 12.31 1.06
CA TYR A 60 12.33 13.04 1.53
C TYR A 60 12.32 13.17 3.06
N TYR A 61 12.58 12.08 3.79
CA TYR A 61 12.67 12.14 5.24
C TYR A 61 13.90 12.90 5.72
N ILE A 62 15.09 12.65 5.16
CA ILE A 62 16.31 13.40 5.52
C ILE A 62 16.07 14.91 5.44
N VAL A 63 15.42 15.38 4.37
CA VAL A 63 15.09 16.79 4.17
C VAL A 63 14.01 17.25 5.15
N ALA A 64 12.93 16.48 5.32
CA ALA A 64 11.85 16.84 6.23
C ALA A 64 12.30 16.97 7.69
N TYR A 65 13.19 16.10 8.16
CA TYR A 65 13.77 16.16 9.52
C TYR A 65 14.98 17.09 9.61
N GLY A 66 15.80 17.16 8.57
CA GLY A 66 17.00 18.00 8.54
C GLY A 66 16.69 19.49 8.48
N LEU A 67 15.51 19.86 7.96
CA LEU A 67 15.03 21.25 7.88
C LEU A 67 13.97 21.60 8.94
N SER A 68 13.54 20.65 9.76
CA SER A 68 12.59 20.95 10.84
C SER A 68 13.35 21.56 12.02
N GLU A 69 13.39 22.90 12.09
CA GLU A 69 13.89 23.63 13.27
C GLU A 69 12.92 23.50 14.46
N ASP A 70 11.64 23.24 14.20
CA ASP A 70 10.63 23.01 15.23
C ASP A 70 10.37 21.51 15.43
N GLU A 71 10.41 21.08 16.69
CA GLU A 71 10.03 19.74 17.20
C GLU A 71 8.62 19.29 16.76
N ASN A 72 7.83 20.23 16.22
CA ASN A 72 6.43 20.08 15.84
C ASN A 72 6.18 19.95 14.32
N THR A 73 7.20 20.14 13.46
CA THR A 73 7.01 20.19 11.99
C THR A 73 6.88 18.81 11.35
N ALA A 74 7.48 17.78 11.97
CA ALA A 74 7.33 16.39 11.58
C ALA A 74 6.72 15.62 12.76
N VAL A 75 5.39 15.68 12.92
CA VAL A 75 4.67 14.83 13.89
C VAL A 75 4.77 13.39 13.41
N VAL A 76 5.88 12.77 13.77
CA VAL A 76 6.21 11.43 13.36
C VAL A 76 5.69 10.49 14.41
N ALA A 77 4.93 9.49 13.97
CA ALA A 77 4.30 8.58 14.90
C ALA A 77 5.36 7.97 15.83
N LYS A 78 5.05 7.86 17.12
CA LYS A 78 5.98 7.37 18.17
C LYS A 78 6.71 6.07 17.80
N CYS A 79 6.09 5.21 17.00
CA CYS A 79 6.69 3.96 16.52
C CYS A 79 7.90 4.15 15.58
N TYR A 80 8.06 5.34 15.00
CA TYR A 80 9.14 5.70 14.09
C TYR A 80 10.21 6.59 14.73
N GLN A 81 9.90 7.23 15.85
CA GLN A 81 10.76 8.23 16.49
C GLN A 81 12.16 7.70 16.84
N LYS A 82 12.23 6.46 17.34
CA LYS A 82 13.51 5.78 17.62
C LYS A 82 14.42 5.68 16.40
N LEU A 83 13.86 5.44 15.21
CA LEU A 83 14.65 5.31 13.98
C LEU A 83 15.16 6.67 13.50
N VAL A 84 14.36 7.72 13.69
CA VAL A 84 14.75 9.10 13.39
C VAL A 84 15.88 9.57 14.29
N GLU A 85 15.79 9.32 15.60
CA GLU A 85 16.84 9.66 16.57
C GLU A 85 18.18 8.98 16.27
N GLN A 86 18.13 7.79 15.66
CA GLN A 86 19.31 7.03 15.23
C GLN A 86 19.79 7.38 13.81
N TYR A 87 19.14 8.35 13.14
CA TYR A 87 19.39 8.71 11.74
C TYR A 87 19.28 7.53 10.76
N ASP A 88 18.46 6.52 11.10
CA ASP A 88 18.23 5.33 10.27
C ASP A 88 17.00 5.53 9.36
N PHE A 89 17.17 6.36 8.33
CA PHE A 89 16.11 6.65 7.35
C PHE A 89 15.74 5.46 6.47
N LYS A 90 16.70 4.55 6.24
CA LYS A 90 16.45 3.32 5.51
C LYS A 90 15.50 2.42 6.28
N GLY A 91 15.79 2.16 7.56
CA GLY A 91 14.91 1.40 8.44
C GLY A 91 13.55 2.06 8.60
N LEU A 92 13.50 3.39 8.66
CA LEU A 92 12.26 4.17 8.73
C LEU A 92 11.36 3.90 7.51
N VAL A 93 11.91 4.04 6.30
CA VAL A 93 11.18 3.80 5.05
C VAL A 93 10.70 2.36 4.96
N GLU A 94 11.57 1.39 5.24
CA GLU A 94 11.22 -0.03 5.22
C GLU A 94 10.07 -0.36 6.19
N LEU A 95 10.14 0.17 7.41
CA LEU A 95 9.11 -0.05 8.41
C LEU A 95 7.78 0.61 8.03
N LYS A 96 7.82 1.80 7.41
CA LYS A 96 6.62 2.50 6.97
C LYS A 96 5.94 1.77 5.82
N LEU A 97 6.69 1.32 4.82
CA LEU A 97 6.17 0.49 3.72
C LEU A 97 5.56 -0.81 4.26
N LYS A 98 6.25 -1.50 5.18
CA LYS A 98 5.75 -2.73 5.80
C LYS A 98 4.44 -2.51 6.56
N ASN A 99 4.33 -1.43 7.32
CA ASN A 99 3.11 -1.11 8.07
C ASN A 99 1.94 -0.79 7.12
N SER A 100 2.17 0.00 6.07
CA SER A 100 1.16 0.30 5.05
C SER A 100 0.72 -0.97 4.30
N ARG A 101 1.65 -1.83 3.89
CA ARG A 101 1.34 -3.12 3.27
C ARG A 101 0.45 -3.99 4.15
N ALA A 102 0.79 -4.11 5.45
CA ALA A 102 -0.02 -4.87 6.40
C ALA A 102 -1.44 -4.30 6.59
N LYS A 103 -1.60 -2.96 6.54
CA LYS A 103 -2.92 -2.31 6.55
C LYS A 103 -3.73 -2.67 5.30
N LEU A 104 -3.12 -2.58 4.12
CA LEU A 104 -3.78 -2.93 2.85
C LEU A 104 -4.21 -4.40 2.82
N GLU A 105 -3.38 -5.32 3.31
CA GLU A 105 -3.73 -6.75 3.40
C GLU A 105 -4.92 -6.99 4.33
N LYS A 106 -4.96 -6.31 5.48
CA LYS A 106 -6.12 -6.36 6.39
C LYS A 106 -7.38 -5.84 5.73
N LEU A 107 -7.31 -4.70 5.03
CA LEU A 107 -8.45 -4.14 4.30
C LEU A 107 -8.94 -5.07 3.19
N LYS A 108 -8.03 -5.68 2.44
CA LYS A 108 -8.38 -6.68 1.41
C LYS A 108 -9.02 -7.92 2.01
N SER A 109 -8.48 -8.43 3.12
CA SER A 109 -9.04 -9.57 3.83
C SER A 109 -10.45 -9.26 4.35
N TRP A 110 -10.62 -8.09 4.95
CA TRP A 110 -11.92 -7.61 5.43
C TRP A 110 -12.94 -7.50 4.30
N ASN A 111 -12.56 -6.90 3.17
CA ASN A 111 -13.45 -6.79 2.01
C ASN A 111 -13.86 -8.17 1.45
N ARG A 112 -12.93 -9.13 1.40
CA ARG A 112 -13.25 -10.52 1.03
C ARG A 112 -14.23 -11.15 2.02
N PHE A 113 -14.03 -10.95 3.32
CA PHE A 113 -14.92 -11.44 4.36
C PHE A 113 -16.33 -10.85 4.24
N VAL A 114 -16.45 -9.52 4.11
CA VAL A 114 -17.74 -8.83 3.94
C VAL A 114 -18.48 -9.35 2.70
N ARG A 115 -17.77 -9.52 1.58
CA ARG A 115 -18.36 -10.06 0.36
C ARG A 115 -18.87 -11.50 0.55
N LEU A 116 -18.13 -12.33 1.26
CA LEU A 116 -18.53 -13.70 1.58
C LEU A 116 -19.77 -13.72 2.48
N CYS A 117 -19.80 -12.90 3.53
CA CYS A 117 -20.97 -12.74 4.40
C CYS A 117 -22.22 -12.29 3.60
N TRP A 118 -22.05 -11.38 2.64
CA TRP A 118 -23.15 -10.93 1.79
C TRP A 118 -23.74 -12.07 0.94
N TYR A 119 -22.89 -12.90 0.33
CA TYR A 119 -23.35 -14.09 -0.41
C TYR A 119 -24.06 -15.11 0.48
N VAL A 120 -23.55 -15.35 1.70
CA VAL A 120 -24.17 -16.27 2.67
C VAL A 120 -25.55 -15.76 3.09
N ALA A 121 -25.68 -14.47 3.40
CA ALA A 121 -26.95 -13.87 3.78
C ALA A 121 -27.99 -14.00 2.65
N ASN A 122 -27.59 -13.74 1.40
CA ASN A 122 -28.46 -13.90 0.24
C ASN A 122 -28.89 -15.36 0.03
N LEU A 123 -27.97 -16.32 0.18
CA LEU A 123 -28.27 -17.75 0.11
C LEU A 123 -29.30 -18.15 1.18
N CYS A 124 -29.13 -17.70 2.43
CA CYS A 124 -30.08 -17.98 3.51
C CYS A 124 -31.48 -17.42 3.20
N MET A 125 -31.56 -16.19 2.68
CA MET A 125 -32.84 -15.57 2.27
C MET A 125 -33.54 -16.36 1.16
N LEU A 126 -32.79 -16.90 0.20
CA LEU A 126 -33.36 -17.75 -0.85
C LEU A 126 -33.86 -19.10 -0.29
N LEU A 127 -33.08 -19.73 0.60
CA LEU A 127 -33.47 -20.99 1.23
C LEU A 127 -34.76 -20.84 2.06
N THR A 128 -34.93 -19.76 2.81
CA THR A 128 -36.16 -19.52 3.57
C THR A 128 -37.37 -19.28 2.67
N LEU A 129 -37.20 -18.57 1.55
CA LEU A 129 -38.26 -18.39 0.55
C LEU A 129 -38.66 -19.72 -0.10
N ILE A 130 -37.71 -20.58 -0.44
CA ILE A 130 -37.97 -21.90 -1.01
C ILE A 130 -38.75 -22.77 -0.01
N LEU A 131 -38.33 -22.81 1.27
CA LEU A 131 -39.04 -23.54 2.31
C LEU A 131 -40.48 -23.03 2.50
N TRP A 132 -40.68 -21.71 2.46
CA TRP A 132 -42.01 -21.10 2.55
C TRP A 132 -42.92 -21.52 1.39
N ILE A 133 -42.39 -21.56 0.17
CA ILE A 133 -43.13 -22.03 -1.02
C ILE A 133 -43.52 -23.51 -0.88
N ILE A 134 -42.58 -24.36 -0.43
CA ILE A 134 -42.85 -25.79 -0.24
C ILE A 134 -43.99 -26.01 0.76
N ILE A 135 -43.95 -25.36 1.93
CA ILE A 135 -45.00 -25.46 2.97
C ILE A 135 -46.35 -24.93 2.46
N ARG A 136 -46.34 -23.96 1.54
CA ARG A 136 -47.57 -23.34 1.02
C ARG A 136 -48.28 -24.21 -0.02
N TYR A 137 -47.52 -25.00 -0.77
CA TYR A 137 -47.99 -25.78 -1.92
C TYR A 137 -48.18 -27.27 -1.65
N TYR A 138 -47.57 -27.79 -0.60
CA TYR A 138 -47.62 -29.20 -0.20
C TYR A 138 -48.21 -29.32 1.20
#